data_AF-A0A2U8VYR7-F1
#
_entry.id   AF-A0A2U8VYR7-F1
#
_cell.length_a   1.000
_cell.length_b   1.000
_cell.length_c   1.000
_cell.angle_alpha   90.00
_cell.angle_beta   90.00
_cell.angle_gamma   90.00
#
_symmetry.space_group_name_H-M   'P 1'
#
loop_
_entity.id
_entity.type
_entity.pdbx_description
1 polymer ?
#
loop_
_entity_poly.entity_id
_entity_poly.type
_entity_poly.pdbx_seq_one_letter_code
_entity_poly.pdbx_strand_id
1 'polypeptide(L)'
;MIRIRLILATLALGLSAGGAHAACDVAGARIEEKLAGKSDLQQDANQQTLRDLRTLRDAAIVLDAFKYGAECERLLAIVTELAANPEQAIEQGGDTDEDKAESLVQARKPRIPAGGNEPNPKSR
;
A
#
# COMPACT_ATOMS: atom_id res chain seq x y z
N MET A 1 -10.71 -20.52 -66.37
CA MET A 1 -10.92 -21.64 -65.42
C MET A 1 -10.47 -21.21 -64.04
N ILE A 2 -11.44 -20.90 -63.18
CA ILE A 2 -11.25 -20.47 -61.79
C ILE A 2 -10.95 -21.71 -60.94
N ARG A 3 -9.84 -21.72 -60.21
CA ARG A 3 -9.62 -22.66 -59.09
C ARG A 3 -9.12 -21.89 -57.88
N ILE A 4 -10.09 -21.39 -57.13
CA ILE A 4 -9.97 -20.97 -55.74
C ILE A 4 -9.39 -22.15 -54.93
N ARG A 5 -8.28 -21.92 -54.24
CA ARG A 5 -7.94 -22.61 -53.00
C ARG A 5 -7.38 -21.59 -52.01
N LEU A 6 -8.30 -20.95 -51.28
CA LEU A 6 -8.04 -20.41 -49.96
C LEU A 6 -7.63 -21.58 -49.05
N ILE A 7 -6.45 -21.51 -48.46
CA ILE A 7 -6.16 -22.19 -47.19
C ILE A 7 -5.56 -21.14 -46.27
N LEU A 8 -6.42 -20.58 -45.41
CA LEU A 8 -6.03 -19.84 -44.21
C LEU A 8 -5.21 -20.77 -43.32
N ALA A 9 -3.95 -20.45 -43.09
CA ALA A 9 -3.21 -20.96 -41.94
C ALA A 9 -3.32 -19.90 -40.82
N THR A 10 -4.45 -19.93 -40.10
CA THR A 10 -4.57 -19.24 -38.81
C THR A 10 -3.65 -19.93 -37.81
N LEU A 11 -2.48 -19.34 -37.55
CA LEU A 11 -1.65 -19.71 -36.43
C LEU A 11 -2.38 -19.30 -35.15
N ALA A 12 -2.96 -20.29 -34.47
CA ALA A 12 -3.60 -20.10 -33.17
C ALA A 12 -2.55 -19.67 -32.14
N LEU A 13 -2.44 -18.37 -31.91
CA LEU A 13 -1.73 -17.79 -30.79
C LEU A 13 -2.61 -17.97 -29.55
N GLY A 14 -2.42 -19.08 -28.84
CA GLY A 14 -3.27 -19.39 -27.69
C GLY A 14 -2.61 -20.40 -26.78
N LEU A 15 -1.78 -19.92 -25.84
CA LEU A 15 -1.83 -20.22 -24.40
C LEU A 15 -0.60 -19.58 -23.72
N SER A 16 -0.72 -18.29 -23.39
CA SER A 16 0.16 -17.66 -22.39
C SER A 16 -0.67 -16.65 -21.61
N ALA A 17 -1.72 -17.14 -20.94
CA ALA A 17 -2.53 -16.34 -20.01
C ALA A 17 -2.55 -16.93 -18.59
N GLY A 18 -1.61 -17.83 -18.28
CA GLY A 18 -1.19 -18.05 -16.91
C GLY A 18 0.10 -17.29 -16.73
N GLY A 19 0.01 -15.99 -16.46
CA GLY A 19 1.19 -15.19 -16.12
C GLY A 19 1.86 -15.87 -14.94
N ALA A 20 3.05 -16.42 -15.14
CA ALA A 20 4.00 -16.51 -14.05
C ALA A 20 4.19 -15.05 -13.63
N HIS A 21 3.46 -14.61 -12.60
CA HIS A 21 3.71 -13.32 -11.97
C HIS A 21 5.19 -13.34 -11.65
N ALA A 22 5.96 -12.49 -12.34
CA ALA A 22 7.35 -12.30 -11.98
C ALA A 22 7.34 -11.96 -10.49
N ALA A 23 8.26 -12.57 -9.73
CA ALA A 23 8.41 -12.19 -8.33
C ALA A 23 8.59 -10.67 -8.29
N CYS A 24 7.86 -10.01 -7.39
CA CYS A 24 7.89 -8.57 -7.30
C CYS A 24 9.29 -8.17 -6.79
N ASP A 25 10.10 -7.54 -7.63
CA ASP A 25 11.50 -7.25 -7.31
C ASP A 25 11.63 -6.01 -6.40
N VAL A 26 11.10 -6.12 -5.18
CA VAL A 26 11.15 -5.06 -4.17
C VAL A 26 12.61 -4.70 -3.82
N ALA A 27 13.49 -5.70 -3.80
CA ALA A 27 14.92 -5.51 -3.53
C ALA A 27 15.62 -4.73 -4.66
N GLY A 28 15.39 -5.10 -5.92
CA GLY A 28 15.97 -4.44 -7.08
C GLY A 28 15.45 -3.01 -7.29
N ALA A 29 14.24 -2.70 -6.82
CA ALA A 29 13.70 -1.35 -6.85
C ALA A 29 14.46 -0.34 -5.97
N ARG A 30 15.25 -0.81 -4.99
CA ARG A 30 16.13 0.01 -4.13
C ARG A 30 15.44 1.23 -3.52
N ILE A 31 14.19 1.06 -3.10
CA ILE A 31 13.34 2.16 -2.59
C ILE A 31 13.99 2.86 -1.39
N GLU A 32 14.53 2.12 -0.41
CA GLU A 32 15.18 2.77 0.75
C GLU A 32 16.37 3.64 0.35
N GLU A 33 17.17 3.18 -0.61
CA GLU A 33 18.32 3.94 -1.12
C GLU A 33 17.86 5.25 -1.80
N LYS A 34 16.77 5.18 -2.58
CA LYS A 34 16.16 6.36 -3.20
C LYS A 34 15.62 7.33 -2.16
N LEU A 35 14.92 6.85 -1.12
CA LEU A 35 14.36 7.69 -0.06
C LEU A 35 15.47 8.34 0.80
N ALA A 36 16.51 7.58 1.15
CA ALA A 36 17.66 8.07 1.90
C ALA A 36 18.44 9.16 1.14
N GLY A 37 18.47 9.08 -0.20
CA GLY A 37 19.12 10.06 -1.06
C GLY A 37 18.39 11.39 -1.25
N LYS A 38 17.18 11.58 -0.68
CA LYS A 38 16.37 12.80 -0.84
C LYS A 38 16.44 13.66 0.41
N SER A 39 17.20 14.76 0.36
CA SER A 39 17.35 15.71 1.49
C SER A 39 16.02 16.23 2.01
N ASP A 40 15.06 16.48 1.12
CA ASP A 40 13.78 17.08 1.48
C ASP A 40 12.97 16.13 2.36
N LEU A 41 12.98 14.83 2.07
CA LEU A 41 12.35 13.81 2.92
C LEU A 41 13.04 13.64 4.28
N GLN A 42 14.32 14.02 4.41
CA GLN A 42 15.05 13.91 5.68
C GLN A 42 14.78 15.07 6.64
N GLN A 43 14.12 16.14 6.19
CA GLN A 43 13.76 17.27 7.05
C GLN A 43 12.77 16.85 8.13
N ASP A 44 12.88 17.43 9.34
CA ASP A 44 12.01 17.10 10.48
C ASP A 44 10.53 17.26 10.15
N ALA A 45 10.18 18.29 9.36
CA ALA A 45 8.82 18.56 8.91
C ALA A 45 8.21 17.43 8.04
N ASN A 46 9.05 16.62 7.39
CA ASN A 46 8.63 15.62 6.41
C ASN A 46 8.81 14.18 6.91
N GLN A 47 9.16 14.00 8.19
CA GLN A 47 9.40 12.70 8.79
C GLN A 47 8.17 11.77 8.72
N GLN A 48 6.95 12.33 8.72
CA GLN A 48 5.73 11.55 8.53
C GLN A 48 5.67 10.96 7.12
N THR A 49 5.80 11.79 6.09
CA THR A 49 5.85 11.34 4.68
C THR A 49 6.94 10.29 4.47
N LEU A 50 8.13 10.46 5.04
CA LEU A 50 9.21 9.46 4.95
C LEU A 50 8.81 8.13 5.60
N ARG A 51 8.13 8.15 6.76
CA ARG A 51 7.61 6.93 7.41
C ARG A 51 6.54 6.26 6.55
N ASP A 52 5.66 7.02 5.92
CA ASP A 52 4.57 6.47 5.10
C ASP A 52 5.13 5.79 3.84
N LEU A 53 6.10 6.41 3.17
CA LEU A 53 6.78 5.81 2.01
C LEU A 53 7.52 4.52 2.38
N ARG A 54 8.14 4.47 3.56
CA ARG A 54 8.75 3.23 4.09
C ARG A 54 7.70 2.17 4.42
N THR A 55 6.55 2.57 4.95
CA THR A 55 5.43 1.67 5.26
C THR A 55 4.86 1.04 3.98
N LEU A 56 4.70 1.83 2.91
CA LEU A 56 4.25 1.32 1.62
C LEU A 56 5.28 0.37 0.98
N ARG A 57 6.58 0.64 1.11
CA ARG A 57 7.63 -0.31 0.72
C ARG A 57 7.50 -1.62 1.50
N ASP A 58 7.34 -1.56 2.81
CA ASP A 58 7.23 -2.75 3.66
C ASP A 58 5.96 -3.56 3.34
N ALA A 59 4.86 -2.88 2.99
CA ALA A 59 3.66 -3.52 2.48
C ALA A 59 3.92 -4.27 1.15
N ALA A 60 4.76 -3.74 0.25
CA ALA A 60 5.14 -4.46 -0.97
C ALA A 60 5.93 -5.75 -0.65
N ILE A 61 6.82 -5.72 0.36
CA ILE A 61 7.52 -6.93 0.85
C ILE A 61 6.50 -7.98 1.32
N VAL A 62 5.48 -7.56 2.07
CA VAL A 62 4.41 -8.46 2.52
C VAL A 62 3.63 -9.02 1.33
N LEU A 63 3.23 -8.20 0.37
CA LEU A 63 2.51 -8.67 -0.82
C LEU A 63 3.30 -9.70 -1.63
N ASP A 64 4.60 -9.49 -1.82
CA ASP A 64 5.48 -10.46 -2.49
C ASP A 64 5.62 -11.78 -1.70
N ALA A 65 5.79 -11.68 -0.38
CA ALA A 65 5.89 -12.85 0.50
C ALA A 65 4.64 -13.74 0.43
N PHE A 66 3.45 -13.13 0.31
CA PHE A 66 2.17 -13.82 0.22
C PHE A 66 1.72 -14.09 -1.23
N LYS A 67 2.57 -13.84 -2.24
CA LYS A 67 2.32 -14.13 -3.66
C LYS A 67 1.20 -13.32 -4.31
N TYR A 68 0.93 -12.13 -3.78
CA TYR A 68 0.10 -11.10 -4.40
C TYR A 68 0.92 -10.28 -5.41
N GLY A 69 1.36 -10.94 -6.49
CA GLY A 69 2.32 -10.37 -7.44
C GLY A 69 1.83 -9.09 -8.12
N ALA A 70 0.61 -9.10 -8.65
CA ALA A 70 0.04 -7.93 -9.34
C ALA A 70 -0.15 -6.72 -8.42
N GLU A 71 -0.58 -6.96 -7.19
CA GLU A 71 -0.76 -5.93 -6.18
C GLU A 71 0.59 -5.38 -5.72
N CYS A 72 1.59 -6.25 -5.56
CA CYS A 72 2.95 -5.83 -5.22
C CYS A 72 3.54 -4.96 -6.32
N GLU A 73 3.47 -5.38 -7.59
CA GLU A 73 3.97 -4.60 -8.74
C GLU A 73 3.30 -3.23 -8.81
N ARG A 74 1.98 -3.18 -8.62
CA ARG A 74 1.23 -1.92 -8.60
C ARG A 74 1.66 -1.02 -7.47
N LEU A 75 1.79 -1.55 -6.25
CA LEU A 75 2.23 -0.78 -5.09
C LEU A 75 3.67 -0.29 -5.27
N LEU A 76 4.56 -1.14 -5.76
CA LEU A 76 5.96 -0.80 -5.99
C LEU A 76 6.11 0.31 -7.04
N ALA A 77 5.30 0.30 -8.11
CA ALA A 77 5.25 1.37 -9.09
C ALA A 77 4.83 2.71 -8.45
N ILE A 78 3.76 2.70 -7.64
CA ILE A 78 3.27 3.89 -6.92
C ILE A 78 4.36 4.45 -5.99
N VAL A 79 4.98 3.60 -5.17
CA VAL A 79 6.03 4.03 -4.23
C VAL A 79 7.26 4.55 -4.96
N THR A 80 7.61 3.95 -6.11
CA THR A 80 8.72 4.43 -6.94
C THR A 80 8.45 5.82 -7.49
N GLU A 81 7.23 6.08 -7.96
CA GLU A 81 6.80 7.39 -8.46
C GLU A 81 6.82 8.46 -7.35
N LEU A 82 6.29 8.14 -6.16
CA LEU A 82 6.30 9.05 -5.01
C LEU A 82 7.73 9.32 -4.51
N ALA A 83 8.60 8.31 -4.49
CA ALA A 83 10.01 8.48 -4.14
C ALA A 83 10.79 9.31 -5.18
N ALA A 84 10.37 9.29 -6.45
CA ALA A 84 10.94 10.14 -7.48
C ALA A 84 10.51 11.61 -7.33
N ASN A 85 9.28 11.86 -6.85
CA ASN A 85 8.65 13.16 -6.71
C ASN A 85 8.26 13.47 -5.25
N PRO A 86 9.24 13.73 -4.35
CA PRO A 86 8.98 13.89 -2.93
C PRO A 86 8.11 15.11 -2.59
N GLU A 87 8.18 16.21 -3.36
CA GLU A 87 7.30 17.37 -3.17
C GLU A 87 5.82 16.99 -3.20
N GLN A 88 5.41 16.20 -4.20
CA GLN A 88 4.04 15.74 -4.33
C GLN A 88 3.62 14.88 -3.14
N ALA A 89 4.50 13.98 -2.68
CA ALA A 89 4.24 13.12 -1.53
C ALA A 89 4.12 13.93 -0.23
N ILE A 90 4.91 15.00 -0.07
CA ILE A 90 4.87 15.89 1.09
C ILE A 90 3.58 16.72 1.09
N GLU A 91 3.26 17.37 -0.03
CA GLU A 91 2.08 18.25 -0.15
C GLU A 91 0.77 17.48 0.03
N GLN A 92 0.67 16.29 -0.55
CA GLN A 92 -0.58 15.50 -0.54
C GLN A 92 -0.67 14.54 0.66
N GLY A 93 0.45 14.23 1.31
CA GLY A 93 0.48 13.33 2.48
C GLY A 93 0.17 14.01 3.82
N GLY A 94 0.25 15.34 3.89
CA GLY A 94 0.07 16.09 5.14
C GLY A 94 -1.38 16.39 5.55
N ASP A 95 -2.38 16.13 4.69
CA ASP A 95 -3.80 16.40 4.95
C ASP A 95 -4.55 15.16 5.45
N THR A 96 -3.92 14.35 6.31
CA THR A 96 -4.60 13.24 6.97
C THR A 96 -5.28 13.76 8.24
N ASP A 97 -6.55 13.41 8.45
CA ASP A 97 -7.35 13.85 9.59
C ASP A 97 -6.99 13.17 10.92
N GLU A 98 -5.77 12.63 11.05
CA GLU A 98 -5.28 11.92 12.23
C GLU A 98 -5.39 12.78 13.51
N ASP A 99 -5.16 14.09 13.42
CA ASP A 99 -5.40 15.02 14.54
C ASP A 99 -6.87 15.02 15.00
N LYS A 100 -7.81 14.85 14.05
CA LYS A 100 -9.24 14.69 14.36
C LYS A 100 -9.54 13.27 14.84
N ALA A 101 -8.90 12.25 14.29
CA ALA A 101 -9.06 10.87 14.73
C ALA A 101 -8.60 10.67 16.19
N GLU A 102 -7.48 11.27 16.59
CA GLU A 102 -6.98 11.23 17.97
C GLU A 102 -7.97 11.92 18.93
N SER A 103 -8.56 13.04 18.52
CA SER A 103 -9.60 13.72 19.32
C SER A 103 -10.83 12.84 19.57
N LEU A 104 -11.20 11.97 18.62
CA LEU A 104 -12.31 11.03 18.77
C LEU A 104 -11.96 9.86 19.70
N VAL A 105 -10.70 9.40 19.72
CA VAL A 105 -10.23 8.37 20.65
C VAL A 105 -10.22 8.92 22.08
N GLN A 106 -9.73 10.15 22.29
CA GLN A 106 -9.74 10.80 23.60
C GLN A 106 -11.17 11.08 24.12
N ALA A 107 -12.11 11.36 23.22
CA ALA A 107 -13.52 11.59 23.58
C ALA A 107 -14.32 10.30 23.91
N ARG A 108 -13.80 9.11 23.59
CA ARG A 108 -14.48 7.84 23.92
C ARG A 108 -14.36 7.52 25.41
N LYS A 109 -15.46 7.62 26.15
CA LYS A 109 -15.58 6.99 27.47
C LYS A 109 -15.61 5.46 27.32
N PRO A 110 -14.92 4.71 28.19
CA PRO A 110 -15.02 3.25 28.21
C PRO A 110 -16.47 2.81 28.34
N ARG A 111 -16.95 1.97 27.43
CA ARG A 111 -18.28 1.36 27.54
C ARG A 111 -18.20 0.29 28.62
N ILE A 112 -18.71 0.59 29.83
CA ILE A 112 -18.87 -0.42 30.87
C ILE A 112 -19.83 -1.49 30.33
N PRO A 113 -19.46 -2.78 30.28
CA PRO A 113 -20.38 -3.84 29.91
C PRO A 113 -21.57 -3.82 30.87
N ALA A 114 -22.79 -3.77 30.33
CA ALA A 114 -24.00 -3.87 31.13
C ALA A 114 -24.09 -5.28 31.74
N GLY A 115 -23.55 -5.43 32.94
CA GLY A 115 -23.51 -6.71 33.66
C GLY A 115 -22.73 -6.69 34.99
N GLY A 116 -22.35 -5.53 35.52
CA GLY A 116 -21.76 -5.40 36.85
C GLY A 116 -22.86 -5.08 37.87
N ASN A 117 -23.10 -5.99 38.82
CA ASN A 117 -24.08 -5.86 39.88
C ASN A 117 -24.01 -4.50 40.59
N GLU A 118 -25.17 -3.86 40.71
CA GLU A 118 -25.39 -2.64 41.49
C GLU A 118 -25.15 -2.94 43.00
N PRO A 119 -24.31 -2.18 43.73
CA PRO A 119 -24.19 -2.37 45.17
C PRO A 119 -25.43 -1.81 45.87
N ASN A 120 -26.25 -2.70 46.43
CA ASN A 120 -27.41 -2.35 47.26
C ASN A 120 -26.94 -1.62 48.54
N PRO A 121 -27.33 -0.36 48.77
CA PRO A 121 -26.80 0.42 49.88
C PRO A 121 -27.82 0.50 51.02
N LYS A 122 -28.29 -0.62 51.61
CA LYS A 122 -28.79 -0.68 53.02
C LYS A 122 -28.77 -2.11 53.57
N SER A 123 -27.79 -2.41 54.42
CA SER A 123 -27.90 -3.41 55.48
C SER A 123 -27.46 -2.73 56.77
N ARG A 124 -28.44 -2.34 57.58
CA ARG A 124 -28.33 -2.10 59.02
C ARG A 124 -29.41 -2.94 59.67
#